data_AF-A0A8S0XPY7-F1
#
_entry.id   AF-A0A8S0XPY7-F1
#
_cell.length_a   1.000
_cell.length_b   1.000
_cell.length_c   1.000
_cell.angle_alpha   90.00
_cell.angle_beta   90.00
_cell.angle_gamma   90.00
#
_symmetry.space_group_name_H-M   'P 1'
#
loop_
_entity.id
_entity.type
_entity.pdbx_description
1 polymer ?
#
loop_
_entity_poly.entity_id
_entity_poly.type
_entity_poly.pdbx_seq_one_letter_code
_entity_poly.pdbx_strand_id
1 'polypeptide(L)'
;MPHPPHSEKREGSRVLEAFLRSYTGAQRAEGVQNHREYGHYPAANEARERVQYEVDAAKRAIEELNAFYQNVATQWATPESRVLGHVVLSPPINAGEGYTEDWAIIEIDTSKVDASNFEGNAIDLGTRISSYNLTRMMNPKPPHDHPFEYPFDRLVRLEGTIPDEEMRHPTVLDKNNEPCLMVLKRGNTTGLTVGRANNVFSYARNDYAETSKEWAILPFDSKSHAFSKTGDSGSVIVDGLGRIGGLLTGGSSAKPSEDINITYATPISFLLKRMQENGLRELNVNPVSFDDQPLV
;
A
#
# COMPACT_ATOMS: atom_id res chain seq x y z
N MET A 1 -25.09 13.85 6.55
CA MET A 1 -24.39 12.71 7.17
C MET A 1 -24.21 11.63 6.13
N PRO A 2 -22.99 11.20 5.78
CA PRO A 2 -22.79 9.94 5.08
C PRO A 2 -22.51 8.83 6.11
N HIS A 3 -23.26 7.74 6.01
CA HIS A 3 -22.92 6.48 6.67
C HIS A 3 -21.63 5.92 6.06
N PRO A 4 -20.79 5.20 6.83
CA PRO A 4 -19.63 4.51 6.27
C PRO A 4 -20.10 3.54 5.17
N PRO A 5 -19.33 3.39 4.07
CA PRO A 5 -19.74 2.58 2.94
C PRO A 5 -19.99 1.13 3.40
N HIS A 6 -21.11 0.56 2.96
CA HIS A 6 -21.54 -0.78 3.34
C HIS A 6 -20.52 -1.89 3.05
N SER A 7 -19.49 -1.63 2.23
CA SER A 7 -18.43 -2.56 1.85
C SER A 7 -17.43 -2.85 2.98
N GLU A 8 -16.96 -1.85 3.73
CA GLU A 8 -15.95 -2.06 4.79
C GLU A 8 -16.52 -2.82 6.00
N LYS A 9 -17.77 -2.53 6.38
CA LYS A 9 -18.49 -3.29 7.40
C LYS A 9 -18.75 -4.73 6.96
N ARG A 10 -18.93 -4.98 5.65
CA ARG A 10 -19.17 -6.33 5.09
C ARG A 10 -17.89 -7.15 5.00
N GLU A 11 -16.73 -6.54 4.71
CA GLU A 11 -15.46 -7.25 4.60
C GLU A 11 -14.97 -7.71 5.99
N GLY A 12 -14.97 -6.81 6.99
CA GLY A 12 -14.62 -7.16 8.38
C GLY A 12 -15.56 -8.21 8.97
N SER A 13 -16.86 -8.12 8.66
CA SER A 13 -17.84 -9.13 9.09
C SER A 13 -17.66 -10.49 8.39
N ARG A 14 -17.19 -10.52 7.14
CA ARG A 14 -16.95 -11.77 6.38
C ARG A 14 -15.69 -12.48 6.84
N VAL A 15 -14.63 -11.74 7.16
CA VAL A 15 -13.41 -12.30 7.75
C VAL A 15 -13.72 -12.89 9.14
N LEU A 16 -14.50 -12.17 9.95
CA LEU A 16 -14.96 -12.66 11.25
C LEU A 16 -15.86 -13.90 11.13
N GLU A 17 -16.80 -13.93 10.18
CA GLU A 17 -17.65 -15.11 9.91
C GLU A 17 -16.84 -16.32 9.43
N ALA A 18 -15.87 -16.14 8.53
CA ALA A 18 -15.02 -17.23 8.05
C ALA A 18 -14.17 -17.82 9.17
N PHE A 19 -13.67 -16.96 10.07
CA PHE A 19 -12.91 -17.35 11.25
C PHE A 19 -13.78 -18.05 12.31
N LEU A 20 -14.99 -17.54 12.57
CA LEU A 20 -15.93 -18.17 13.50
C LEU A 20 -16.40 -19.55 13.01
N ARG A 21 -16.53 -19.74 11.69
CA ARG A 21 -16.86 -21.04 11.06
C ARG A 21 -15.71 -22.05 11.18
N SER A 22 -14.46 -21.62 11.04
CA SER A 22 -13.32 -22.53 11.27
C SER A 22 -13.18 -22.88 12.76
N TYR A 23 -13.43 -21.93 13.66
CA TYR A 23 -13.41 -22.13 15.11
C TYR A 23 -14.51 -23.10 15.60
N THR A 24 -15.74 -22.97 15.11
CA THR A 24 -16.83 -23.92 15.42
C THR A 24 -16.62 -25.30 14.79
N GLY A 25 -15.91 -25.37 13.65
CA GLY A 25 -15.44 -26.63 13.08
C GLY A 25 -14.43 -27.36 13.98
N ALA A 26 -13.50 -26.62 14.57
CA ALA A 26 -12.51 -27.14 15.51
C ALA A 26 -13.15 -27.62 16.83
N GLN A 27 -14.10 -26.85 17.40
CA GLN A 27 -14.83 -27.26 18.61
C GLN A 27 -15.69 -28.52 18.41
N ARG A 28 -16.26 -28.73 17.21
CA ARG A 28 -17.00 -29.97 16.88
C ARG A 28 -16.08 -31.19 16.75
N ALA A 29 -14.82 -31.00 16.38
CA ALA A 29 -13.83 -32.09 16.33
C ALA A 29 -13.41 -32.53 17.74
N GLU A 30 -13.32 -31.59 18.69
CA GLU A 30 -13.02 -31.88 20.11
C GLU A 30 -14.17 -32.63 20.82
N GLY A 31 -15.43 -32.40 20.43
CA GLY A 31 -16.60 -33.04 21.05
C GLY A 31 -16.85 -34.52 20.69
N VAL A 32 -16.11 -35.11 19.75
CA VAL A 32 -16.42 -36.45 19.19
C VAL A 32 -15.48 -37.57 19.70
N GLN A 33 -14.46 -37.29 20.51
CA GLN A 33 -13.53 -38.32 21.00
C GLN A 33 -13.83 -38.77 22.43
N ASN A 34 -14.95 -39.49 22.60
CA ASN A 34 -15.09 -40.44 23.71
C ASN A 34 -15.06 -41.88 23.18
N HIS A 35 -14.14 -42.66 23.74
CA HIS A 35 -13.84 -44.08 23.49
C HIS A 35 -13.13 -44.44 22.18
N ARG A 36 -11.80 -44.62 22.28
CA ARG A 36 -11.13 -45.94 22.14
C ARG A 36 -9.64 -45.79 22.46
N GLU A 37 -9.15 -46.60 23.39
CA GLU A 37 -7.72 -46.82 23.64
C GLU A 37 -7.04 -47.24 22.33
N TYR A 38 -6.08 -46.44 21.86
CA TYR A 38 -5.12 -46.87 20.84
C TYR A 38 -3.73 -46.36 21.19
N GLY A 39 -2.77 -47.27 21.02
CA GLY A 39 -1.42 -47.23 21.55
C GLY A 39 -0.55 -46.03 21.15
N HIS A 40 0.59 -45.99 21.82
CA HIS A 40 1.64 -44.99 21.76
C HIS A 40 2.23 -44.85 20.34
N TYR A 41 1.72 -43.90 19.55
CA TYR A 41 2.26 -43.50 18.25
C TYR A 41 2.91 -42.11 18.35
N PRO A 42 4.26 -42.00 18.37
CA PRO A 42 4.98 -40.75 18.57
C PRO A 42 4.57 -39.63 17.60
N ALA A 43 4.38 -39.97 16.32
CA ALA A 43 3.97 -39.02 15.28
C ALA A 43 2.57 -38.41 15.52
N ALA A 44 1.66 -39.15 16.16
CA ALA A 44 0.34 -38.63 16.51
C ALA A 44 0.39 -37.65 17.69
N ASN A 45 1.33 -37.86 18.62
CA ASN A 45 1.57 -36.92 19.72
C ASN A 45 2.26 -35.65 19.22
N GLU A 46 3.28 -35.76 18.36
CA GLU A 46 3.93 -34.59 17.73
C GLU A 46 2.95 -33.75 16.90
N ALA A 47 2.05 -34.39 16.15
CA ALA A 47 1.01 -33.68 15.41
C ALA A 47 0.02 -32.97 16.34
N ARG A 48 -0.37 -33.61 17.45
CA ARG A 48 -1.23 -32.99 18.47
C ARG A 48 -0.56 -31.81 19.15
N GLU A 49 0.72 -31.92 19.49
CA GLU A 49 1.49 -30.83 20.11
C GLU A 49 1.62 -29.62 19.18
N ARG A 50 1.85 -29.84 17.87
CA ARG A 50 1.86 -28.75 16.87
C ARG A 50 0.50 -28.06 16.76
N VAL A 51 -0.58 -28.83 16.67
CA VAL A 51 -1.94 -28.28 16.61
C VAL A 51 -2.26 -27.50 17.90
N GLN A 52 -1.87 -28.01 19.06
CA GLN A 52 -2.06 -27.32 20.33
C GLN A 52 -1.30 -25.99 20.38
N TYR A 53 -0.05 -25.98 19.91
CA TYR A 53 0.74 -24.75 19.78
C TYR A 53 0.05 -23.72 18.87
N GLU A 54 -0.47 -24.14 17.72
CA GLU A 54 -1.20 -23.26 16.80
C GLU A 54 -2.50 -22.73 17.42
N VAL A 55 -3.25 -23.57 18.13
CA VAL A 55 -4.47 -23.17 18.85
C VAL A 55 -4.13 -22.14 19.93
N ASP A 56 -3.07 -22.33 20.70
CA ASP A 56 -2.70 -21.41 21.77
C ASP A 56 -2.11 -20.10 21.21
N ALA A 57 -1.39 -20.16 20.10
CA ALA A 57 -0.98 -18.96 19.36
C ALA A 57 -2.18 -18.17 18.82
N ALA A 58 -3.18 -18.86 18.27
CA ALA A 58 -4.41 -18.23 17.79
C ALA A 58 -5.20 -17.58 18.93
N LYS A 59 -5.30 -18.23 20.10
CA LYS A 59 -5.94 -17.64 21.29
C LYS A 59 -5.26 -16.34 21.72
N ARG A 60 -3.92 -16.33 21.83
CA ARG A 60 -3.16 -15.12 22.15
C ARG A 60 -3.40 -14.00 21.13
N ALA A 61 -3.38 -14.32 19.84
CA ALA A 61 -3.65 -13.35 18.79
C ALA A 61 -5.08 -12.77 18.88
N ILE A 62 -6.09 -13.58 19.24
CA ILE A 62 -7.46 -13.10 19.47
C ILE A 62 -7.51 -12.15 20.68
N GLU A 63 -6.83 -12.48 21.78
CA GLU A 63 -6.77 -11.65 22.97
C GLU A 63 -6.12 -10.29 22.67
N GLU A 64 -4.99 -10.29 21.97
CA GLU A 64 -4.32 -9.07 21.50
C GLU A 64 -5.20 -8.24 20.57
N LEU A 65 -5.85 -8.88 19.58
CA LEU A 65 -6.76 -8.21 18.66
C LEU A 65 -7.98 -7.60 19.40
N ASN A 66 -8.52 -8.31 20.40
CA ASN A 66 -9.62 -7.80 21.21
C ASN A 66 -9.17 -6.60 22.05
N ALA A 67 -7.98 -6.66 22.66
CA ALA A 67 -7.42 -5.54 23.41
C ALA A 67 -7.20 -4.31 22.49
N PHE A 68 -6.64 -4.52 21.30
CA PHE A 68 -6.48 -3.47 20.30
C PHE A 68 -7.83 -2.90 19.86
N TYR A 69 -8.82 -3.75 19.57
CA TYR A 69 -10.17 -3.32 19.21
C TYR A 69 -10.81 -2.47 20.31
N GLN A 70 -10.70 -2.86 21.59
CA GLN A 70 -11.21 -2.07 22.70
C GLN A 70 -10.48 -0.73 22.84
N ASN A 71 -9.17 -0.70 22.62
CA ASN A 71 -8.41 0.55 22.57
C ASN A 71 -8.92 1.47 21.45
N VAL A 72 -9.06 0.97 20.23
CA VAL A 72 -9.56 1.75 19.09
C VAL A 72 -11.00 2.24 19.34
N ALA A 73 -11.87 1.35 19.81
CA ALA A 73 -13.27 1.67 20.08
C ALA A 73 -13.47 2.70 21.20
N THR A 74 -12.50 2.84 22.11
CA THR A 74 -12.56 3.80 23.22
C THR A 74 -11.81 5.09 22.92
N GLN A 75 -10.57 5.00 22.46
CA GLN A 75 -9.68 6.15 22.25
C GLN A 75 -9.97 6.89 20.94
N TRP A 76 -10.61 6.23 19.96
CA TRP A 76 -10.86 6.77 18.60
C TRP A 76 -12.36 6.81 18.25
N ALA A 77 -13.23 6.81 19.26
CA ALA A 77 -14.68 6.71 19.09
C ALA A 77 -15.29 7.93 18.37
N THR A 78 -14.79 9.13 18.66
CA THR A 78 -15.38 10.38 18.19
C THR A 78 -14.64 10.92 16.95
N PRO A 79 -15.30 11.68 16.07
CA PRO A 79 -14.62 12.37 14.97
C PRO A 79 -13.41 13.20 15.40
N GLU A 80 -13.52 13.90 16.53
CA GLU A 80 -12.46 14.77 17.07
C GLU A 80 -11.25 13.96 17.50
N SER A 81 -11.47 12.78 18.09
CA SER A 81 -10.38 11.89 18.49
C SER A 81 -9.60 11.28 17.30
N ARG A 82 -10.20 11.30 16.09
CA ARG A 82 -9.62 10.79 14.84
C ARG A 82 -8.91 11.84 14.01
N VAL A 83 -8.87 13.09 14.47
CA VAL A 83 -8.03 14.12 13.85
C VAL A 83 -6.57 13.78 14.15
N LEU A 84 -5.83 13.42 13.10
CA LEU A 84 -4.41 13.05 13.19
C LEU A 84 -3.46 14.24 13.08
N GLY A 85 -3.98 15.42 12.73
CA GLY A 85 -3.16 16.57 12.37
C GLY A 85 -3.98 17.64 11.67
N HIS A 86 -3.31 18.59 11.04
CA HIS A 86 -3.96 19.66 10.29
C HIS A 86 -3.15 20.06 9.04
N VAL A 87 -3.84 20.60 8.04
CA VAL A 87 -3.20 21.09 6.81
C VAL A 87 -2.46 22.39 7.13
N VAL A 88 -1.16 22.44 6.85
CA VAL A 88 -0.33 23.65 7.01
C VAL A 88 -0.11 24.38 5.69
N LEU A 89 -0.16 23.65 4.57
CA LEU A 89 -0.05 24.22 3.23
C LEU A 89 -0.82 23.36 2.23
N SER A 90 -1.55 24.02 1.34
CA SER A 90 -2.18 23.42 0.17
C SER A 90 -2.23 24.47 -0.93
N PRO A 91 -1.29 24.43 -1.89
CA PRO A 91 -1.31 25.34 -3.03
C PRO A 91 -2.57 25.12 -3.88
N PRO A 92 -3.02 26.13 -4.65
CA PRO A 92 -4.14 25.95 -5.56
C PRO A 92 -3.84 24.86 -6.60
N ILE A 93 -4.83 24.01 -6.89
CA ILE A 93 -4.72 23.01 -7.95
C ILE A 93 -4.53 23.74 -9.29
N ASN A 94 -3.45 23.42 -9.98
CA ASN A 94 -3.13 24.03 -11.27
C ASN A 94 -2.25 23.10 -12.13
N ALA A 95 -2.14 23.39 -13.43
CA ALA A 95 -1.26 22.64 -14.34
C ALA A 95 0.21 23.12 -14.35
N GLY A 96 0.67 23.80 -13.29
CA GLY A 96 2.05 24.12 -12.93
C GLY A 96 3.00 24.60 -14.02
N GLU A 97 4.30 24.38 -13.79
CA GLU A 97 5.36 24.43 -14.82
C GLU A 97 5.30 23.18 -15.75
N GLY A 98 4.08 22.78 -16.12
CA GLY A 98 3.83 21.66 -17.01
C GLY A 98 3.63 20.31 -16.33
N TYR A 99 3.29 20.24 -15.04
CA TYR A 99 2.76 19.04 -14.36
C TYR A 99 1.57 19.44 -13.49
N THR A 100 0.63 18.53 -13.19
CA THR A 100 -0.44 18.83 -12.24
C THR A 100 0.14 19.05 -10.83
N GLU A 101 -0.06 20.24 -10.28
CA GLU A 101 0.28 20.58 -8.90
C GLU A 101 -0.95 20.36 -8.02
N ASP A 102 -1.02 19.18 -7.38
CA ASP A 102 -2.06 18.82 -6.42
C ASP A 102 -1.43 18.08 -5.24
N TRP A 103 -1.08 18.83 -4.20
CA TRP A 103 -0.45 18.32 -2.99
C TRP A 103 -0.80 19.18 -1.78
N ALA A 104 -0.67 18.60 -0.60
CA ALA A 104 -0.83 19.30 0.66
C ALA A 104 0.19 18.77 1.68
N ILE A 105 0.53 19.62 2.65
CA ILE A 105 1.31 19.24 3.82
C ILE A 105 0.36 19.16 5.00
N ILE A 106 0.46 18.06 5.72
CA ILE A 106 -0.28 17.85 6.95
C ILE A 106 0.75 17.75 8.08
N GLU A 107 0.65 18.64 9.06
CA GLU A 107 1.39 18.50 10.31
C GLU A 107 0.67 17.47 11.18
N ILE A 108 1.40 16.41 11.56
CA ILE A 108 0.87 15.30 12.36
C ILE A 108 0.94 15.65 13.85
N ASP A 109 -0.13 15.36 14.58
CA ASP A 109 -0.18 15.48 16.03
C ASP A 109 0.68 14.38 16.67
N THR A 110 1.82 14.77 17.24
CA THR A 110 2.78 13.85 17.87
C THR A 110 2.26 13.21 19.16
N SER A 111 1.13 13.69 19.72
CA SER A 111 0.44 12.98 20.80
C SER A 111 -0.37 11.78 20.30
N LYS A 112 -0.64 11.71 18.99
CA LYS A 112 -1.40 10.64 18.32
C LYS A 112 -0.50 9.62 17.65
N VAL A 113 0.66 10.06 17.17
CA VAL A 113 1.68 9.22 16.54
C VAL A 113 2.93 9.26 17.40
N ASP A 114 3.18 8.16 18.10
CA ASP A 114 4.36 8.01 18.94
C ASP A 114 5.60 7.82 18.07
N ALA A 115 6.46 8.83 18.06
CA ALA A 115 7.68 8.80 17.25
C ALA A 115 8.63 7.66 17.63
N SER A 116 8.57 7.15 18.87
CA SER A 116 9.43 6.05 19.32
C SER A 116 9.07 4.69 18.72
N ASN A 117 7.85 4.55 18.19
CA ASN A 117 7.37 3.32 17.54
C ASN A 117 6.99 3.51 16.07
N PHE A 118 7.23 4.70 15.52
CA PHE A 118 7.00 4.97 14.11
C PHE A 118 8.09 4.36 13.24
N GLU A 119 7.76 3.27 12.54
CA GLU A 119 8.68 2.55 11.65
C GLU A 119 8.90 3.23 10.27
N GLY A 120 8.35 4.43 10.08
CA GLY A 120 8.41 5.16 8.82
C GLY A 120 7.24 4.88 7.89
N ASN A 121 7.26 5.56 6.74
CA ASN A 121 6.25 5.37 5.71
C ASN A 121 6.43 4.01 5.03
N ALA A 122 5.37 3.22 4.95
CA ALA A 122 5.40 1.93 4.26
C ALA A 122 4.09 1.60 3.54
N ILE A 123 4.16 0.74 2.53
CA ILE A 123 3.01 0.12 1.86
C ILE A 123 2.85 -1.31 2.38
N ASP A 124 1.72 -1.60 3.01
CA ASP A 124 1.30 -2.98 3.31
C ASP A 124 0.86 -3.69 2.02
N LEU A 125 1.60 -4.72 1.64
CA LEU A 125 1.30 -5.50 0.43
C LEU A 125 -0.01 -6.30 0.54
N GLY A 126 -0.50 -6.54 1.75
CA GLY A 126 -1.71 -7.33 1.99
C GLY A 126 -1.63 -8.75 1.40
N THR A 127 -2.75 -9.47 1.44
CA THR A 127 -2.78 -10.92 1.08
C THR A 127 -3.50 -11.21 -0.23
N ARG A 128 -4.01 -10.18 -0.91
CA ARG A 128 -4.79 -10.33 -2.15
C ARG A 128 -3.95 -10.88 -3.32
N ILE A 129 -2.70 -10.44 -3.42
CA ILE A 129 -1.72 -10.97 -4.37
C ILE A 129 -0.74 -11.83 -3.55
N SER A 130 -0.67 -13.12 -3.85
CA SER A 130 0.30 -14.01 -3.19
C SER A 130 1.73 -13.50 -3.39
N SER A 131 2.59 -13.70 -2.39
CA SER A 131 4.01 -13.30 -2.46
C SER A 131 4.70 -13.77 -3.75
N TYR A 132 4.51 -15.05 -4.13
CA TYR A 132 5.05 -15.61 -5.37
C TYR A 132 4.64 -14.83 -6.62
N ASN A 133 3.34 -14.54 -6.76
CA ASN A 133 2.84 -13.79 -7.92
C ASN A 133 3.32 -12.34 -7.90
N LEU A 134 3.35 -11.67 -6.74
CA LEU A 134 3.83 -10.31 -6.64
C LEU A 134 5.31 -10.22 -7.04
N THR A 135 6.14 -11.11 -6.52
CA THR A 135 7.57 -11.18 -6.87
C THR A 135 7.77 -11.41 -8.37
N ARG A 136 6.96 -12.25 -9.01
CA ARG A 136 7.01 -12.45 -10.46
C ARG A 136 6.56 -11.24 -11.27
N MET A 137 5.59 -10.49 -10.77
CA MET A 137 5.12 -9.27 -11.43
C MET A 137 6.18 -8.17 -11.35
N MET A 138 6.83 -8.01 -10.19
CA MET A 138 7.87 -6.99 -9.99
C MET A 138 9.23 -7.37 -10.62
N ASN A 139 9.47 -8.68 -10.85
CA ASN A 139 10.67 -9.19 -11.51
C ASN A 139 10.33 -9.87 -12.85
N PRO A 140 9.98 -9.11 -13.92
CA PRO A 140 9.51 -9.69 -15.18
C PRO A 140 10.56 -10.55 -15.90
N LYS A 141 11.86 -10.36 -15.62
CA LYS A 141 12.95 -11.12 -16.22
C LYS A 141 14.16 -11.25 -15.28
N PRO A 142 14.52 -12.45 -14.79
CA PRO A 142 15.76 -12.64 -14.03
C PRO A 142 17.01 -12.86 -14.94
N PRO A 143 18.23 -12.59 -14.43
CA PRO A 143 18.55 -11.85 -13.22
C PRO A 143 18.68 -10.34 -13.48
N HIS A 144 18.24 -9.54 -12.51
CA HIS A 144 18.52 -8.09 -12.43
C HIS A 144 19.58 -7.85 -11.37
N ASP A 145 20.30 -6.72 -11.44
CA ASP A 145 21.31 -6.36 -10.43
C ASP A 145 20.66 -6.17 -9.03
N HIS A 146 19.41 -5.71 -8.98
CA HIS A 146 18.63 -5.50 -7.75
C HIS A 146 17.17 -5.96 -7.92
N PRO A 147 16.86 -7.26 -7.77
CA PRO A 147 15.50 -7.76 -7.90
C PRO A 147 14.62 -7.34 -6.71
N PHE A 148 13.31 -7.23 -6.93
CA PHE A 148 12.35 -7.11 -5.84
C PHE A 148 12.36 -8.37 -4.98
N GLU A 149 12.59 -8.19 -3.68
CA GLU A 149 12.46 -9.23 -2.66
C GLU A 149 11.17 -8.99 -1.86
N TYR A 150 10.37 -10.04 -1.66
CA TYR A 150 9.14 -9.90 -0.88
C TYR A 150 9.51 -9.77 0.61
N PRO A 151 9.18 -8.64 1.27
CA PRO A 151 9.57 -8.42 2.65
C PRO A 151 8.81 -9.37 3.60
N PHE A 152 9.51 -9.90 4.60
CA PHE A 152 8.95 -10.88 5.54
C PHE A 152 7.76 -10.32 6.33
N ASP A 153 7.84 -9.05 6.74
CA ASP A 153 6.80 -8.32 7.44
C ASP A 153 5.70 -7.77 6.51
N ARG A 154 5.83 -7.99 5.20
CA ARG A 154 4.91 -7.54 4.16
C ARG A 154 4.88 -6.02 3.95
N LEU A 155 5.85 -5.28 4.47
CA LEU A 155 5.92 -3.82 4.37
C LEU A 155 7.01 -3.40 3.37
N VAL A 156 6.61 -2.74 2.28
CA VAL A 156 7.56 -2.02 1.42
C VAL A 156 7.77 -0.64 2.03
N ARG A 157 8.90 -0.45 2.70
CA ARG A 157 9.28 0.84 3.28
C ARG A 157 9.63 1.82 2.17
N LEU A 158 9.17 3.06 2.32
CA LEU A 158 9.47 4.12 1.37
C LEU A 158 10.88 4.62 1.64
N GLU A 159 11.76 4.45 0.65
CA GLU A 159 13.15 4.85 0.77
C GLU A 159 13.63 5.55 -0.51
N GLY A 160 13.84 6.86 -0.44
CA GLY A 160 14.39 7.65 -1.53
C GLY A 160 13.39 7.89 -2.67
N THR A 161 13.92 8.29 -3.82
CA THR A 161 13.14 8.67 -5.00
C THR A 161 13.71 8.05 -6.25
N ILE A 162 12.84 7.74 -7.22
CA ILE A 162 13.25 7.33 -8.56
C ILE A 162 13.75 8.57 -9.31
N PRO A 163 14.99 8.58 -9.84
CA PRO A 163 15.48 9.70 -10.63
C PRO A 163 14.67 9.90 -11.91
N ASP A 164 14.51 11.17 -12.29
CA ASP A 164 13.83 11.60 -13.51
C ASP A 164 14.42 10.97 -14.79
N GLU A 165 15.73 10.77 -14.82
CA GLU A 165 16.44 10.10 -15.91
C GLU A 165 16.07 8.63 -15.98
N GLU A 166 15.99 7.94 -14.84
CA GLU A 166 15.63 6.53 -14.76
C GLU A 166 14.15 6.29 -15.13
N MET A 167 13.26 7.23 -14.79
CA MET A 167 11.86 7.16 -15.25
C MET A 167 11.75 7.21 -16.79
N ARG A 168 12.60 8.01 -17.46
CA ARG A 168 12.62 8.16 -18.93
C ARG A 168 13.43 7.08 -19.63
N HIS A 169 14.41 6.51 -18.94
CA HIS A 169 15.36 5.55 -19.47
C HIS A 169 15.53 4.36 -18.50
N PRO A 170 14.47 3.56 -18.27
CA PRO A 170 14.56 2.44 -17.35
C PRO A 170 15.56 1.40 -17.86
N THR A 171 16.43 0.90 -16.98
CA THR A 171 17.45 -0.10 -17.31
C THR A 171 16.91 -1.53 -17.25
N VAL A 172 15.84 -1.73 -16.47
CA VAL A 172 15.16 -3.00 -16.29
C VAL A 172 14.37 -3.36 -17.56
N LEU A 173 14.53 -4.60 -18.04
CA LEU A 173 13.83 -5.10 -19.21
C LEU A 173 12.61 -5.93 -18.85
N ASP A 174 11.54 -5.80 -19.64
CA ASP A 174 10.38 -6.67 -19.57
C ASP A 174 10.63 -8.05 -20.24
N LYS A 175 9.61 -8.89 -20.26
CA LYS A 175 9.63 -10.22 -20.90
C LYS A 175 9.90 -10.19 -22.42
N ASN A 176 9.71 -9.05 -23.07
CA ASN A 176 9.93 -8.84 -24.50
C ASN A 176 11.29 -8.17 -24.79
N ASN A 177 12.11 -7.90 -23.76
CA ASN A 177 13.35 -7.12 -23.82
C ASN A 177 13.15 -5.62 -24.05
N GLU A 178 11.99 -5.07 -23.72
CA GLU A 178 11.74 -3.65 -23.78
C GLU A 178 12.02 -3.00 -22.40
N PRO A 179 12.67 -1.82 -22.36
CA PRO A 179 12.82 -1.04 -21.14
C PRO A 179 11.47 -0.82 -20.42
N CYS A 180 11.39 -1.21 -19.15
CA CYS A 180 10.16 -1.16 -18.37
C CYS A 180 10.45 -0.99 -16.88
N LEU A 181 9.87 0.06 -16.29
CA LEU A 181 9.89 0.28 -14.85
C LEU A 181 8.60 -0.29 -14.22
N MET A 182 8.76 -1.34 -13.40
CA MET A 182 7.66 -1.92 -12.64
C MET A 182 7.39 -1.09 -11.39
N VAL A 183 6.13 -0.73 -11.18
CA VAL A 183 5.71 0.09 -10.04
C VAL A 183 4.51 -0.51 -9.34
N LEU A 184 4.38 -0.22 -8.05
CA LEU A 184 3.24 -0.62 -7.24
C LEU A 184 2.67 0.55 -6.44
N LYS A 185 1.41 0.40 -6.05
CA LYS A 185 0.73 1.28 -5.10
C LYS A 185 -0.29 0.50 -4.30
N ARG A 186 -0.74 1.07 -3.18
CA ARG A 186 -1.94 0.62 -2.48
C ARG A 186 -2.98 1.74 -2.44
N GLY A 187 -4.00 1.62 -3.29
CA GLY A 187 -5.09 2.58 -3.36
C GLY A 187 -6.27 2.21 -2.46
N ASN A 188 -7.10 3.20 -2.11
CA ASN A 188 -8.29 2.98 -1.30
C ASN A 188 -9.32 2.08 -2.01
N THR A 189 -9.51 2.25 -3.31
CA THR A 189 -10.51 1.51 -4.08
C THR A 189 -9.95 0.21 -4.63
N THR A 190 -8.71 0.22 -5.13
CA THR A 190 -8.12 -0.98 -5.76
C THR A 190 -7.39 -1.90 -4.79
N GLY A 191 -6.97 -1.40 -3.64
CA GLY A 191 -5.95 -2.07 -2.81
C GLY A 191 -4.59 -2.07 -3.51
N LEU A 192 -3.78 -3.10 -3.22
CA LEU A 192 -2.47 -3.30 -3.86
C LEU A 192 -2.63 -3.60 -5.36
N THR A 193 -1.92 -2.85 -6.20
CA THR A 193 -1.86 -3.01 -7.65
C THR A 193 -0.44 -2.84 -8.15
N VAL A 194 -0.08 -3.58 -9.19
CA VAL A 194 1.18 -3.45 -9.92
C VAL A 194 0.91 -2.94 -11.33
N GLY A 195 1.76 -2.05 -11.81
CA GLY A 195 1.65 -1.41 -13.11
C GLY A 195 3.00 -1.28 -13.79
N ARG A 196 2.96 -0.85 -15.05
CA ARG A 196 4.14 -0.55 -15.86
C ARG A 196 4.18 0.94 -16.09
N ALA A 197 5.22 1.59 -15.57
CA ALA A 197 5.46 2.98 -15.82
C ALA A 197 5.93 3.19 -17.27
N ASN A 198 5.28 4.12 -17.96
CA ASN A 198 5.65 4.52 -19.31
C ASN A 198 6.88 5.42 -19.25
N ASN A 199 7.82 5.24 -20.18
CA ASN A 199 9.01 6.06 -20.31
C ASN A 199 8.76 7.39 -21.04
N VAL A 200 7.60 7.53 -21.69
CA VAL A 200 7.13 8.78 -22.29
C VAL A 200 6.06 9.42 -21.41
N PHE A 201 6.33 10.64 -20.96
CA PHE A 201 5.37 11.46 -20.24
C PHE A 201 4.18 11.80 -21.13
N SER A 202 2.97 11.59 -20.61
CA SER A 202 1.73 11.92 -21.33
C SER A 202 1.36 13.37 -21.13
N TYR A 203 0.74 13.99 -22.13
CA TYR A 203 0.09 15.28 -21.94
C TYR A 203 -1.40 15.04 -21.65
N ALA A 204 -1.85 15.47 -20.47
CA ALA A 204 -3.25 15.45 -20.08
C ALA A 204 -3.83 16.86 -20.16
N ARG A 205 -5.08 16.97 -20.60
CA ARG A 205 -5.82 18.23 -20.57
C ARG A 205 -6.87 18.16 -19.47
N ASN A 206 -6.84 19.10 -18.53
CA ASN A 206 -7.84 19.17 -17.47
C ASN A 206 -9.14 19.81 -17.99
N ASP A 207 -10.18 19.82 -17.15
CA ASP A 207 -11.49 20.39 -17.47
C ASP A 207 -11.45 21.91 -17.75
N TYR A 208 -10.35 22.57 -17.36
CA TYR A 208 -10.07 23.99 -17.62
C TYR A 208 -9.27 24.23 -18.92
N ALA A 209 -9.09 23.19 -19.74
CA ALA A 209 -8.30 23.18 -20.96
C ALA A 209 -6.80 23.46 -20.78
N GLU A 210 -6.29 23.44 -19.55
CA GLU A 210 -4.87 23.51 -19.27
C GLU A 210 -4.21 22.16 -19.56
N THR A 211 -2.98 22.19 -20.05
CA THR A 211 -2.24 20.99 -20.44
C THR A 211 -1.12 20.73 -19.45
N SER A 212 -1.16 19.59 -18.76
CA SER A 212 -0.09 19.10 -17.88
C SER A 212 0.65 17.92 -18.52
N LYS A 213 1.91 17.73 -18.15
CA LYS A 213 2.64 16.47 -18.33
C LYS A 213 2.32 15.59 -17.14
N GLU A 214 2.21 14.29 -17.37
CA GLU A 214 1.89 13.31 -16.35
C GLU A 214 2.76 12.08 -16.56
N TRP A 215 3.24 11.51 -15.45
CA TRP A 215 3.85 10.19 -15.48
C TRP A 215 2.74 9.17 -15.67
N ALA A 216 2.77 8.45 -16.79
CA ALA A 216 1.71 7.53 -17.17
C ALA A 216 2.03 6.11 -16.69
N ILE A 217 1.07 5.48 -16.01
CA ILE A 217 1.18 4.10 -15.54
C ILE A 217 0.09 3.26 -16.19
N LEU A 218 0.51 2.20 -16.88
CA LEU A 218 -0.37 1.23 -17.50
C LEU A 218 -0.63 0.04 -16.56
N PRO A 219 -1.77 -0.66 -16.72
CA PRO A 219 -1.98 -1.96 -16.08
C PRO A 219 -0.83 -2.94 -16.37
N PHE A 220 -0.59 -3.85 -15.42
CA PHE A 220 0.46 -4.86 -15.51
C PHE A 220 0.43 -5.63 -16.84
N ASP A 221 -0.73 -6.10 -17.26
CA ASP A 221 -0.97 -6.68 -18.57
C ASP A 221 -2.45 -6.54 -18.98
N SER A 222 -2.82 -7.06 -20.15
CA SER A 222 -4.20 -7.00 -20.66
C SER A 222 -5.20 -7.90 -19.92
N LYS A 223 -4.73 -8.76 -19.01
CA LYS A 223 -5.57 -9.66 -18.21
C LYS A 223 -5.73 -9.16 -16.78
N SER A 224 -4.85 -8.25 -16.36
CA SER A 224 -4.86 -7.62 -15.06
C SER A 224 -5.95 -6.55 -15.01
N HIS A 225 -6.49 -6.32 -13.81
CA HIS A 225 -7.37 -5.18 -13.57
C HIS A 225 -6.63 -3.85 -13.75
N ALA A 226 -7.39 -2.76 -13.86
CA ALA A 226 -6.82 -1.42 -13.88
C ALA A 226 -5.84 -1.19 -12.72
N PHE A 227 -4.78 -0.44 -13.01
CA PHE A 227 -3.83 -0.03 -11.99
C PHE A 227 -4.48 0.88 -10.95
N SER A 228 -5.42 1.74 -11.33
CA SER A 228 -6.16 2.60 -10.42
C SER A 228 -7.65 2.67 -10.73
N LYS A 229 -8.45 3.16 -9.77
CA LYS A 229 -9.87 3.53 -9.95
C LYS A 229 -10.16 4.83 -9.23
N THR A 230 -11.31 5.45 -9.51
CA THR A 230 -11.82 6.59 -8.76
C THR A 230 -11.74 6.32 -7.25
N GLY A 231 -11.15 7.26 -6.51
CA GLY A 231 -10.89 7.13 -5.07
C GLY A 231 -9.46 6.72 -4.72
N ASP A 232 -8.61 6.38 -5.70
CA ASP A 232 -7.18 6.12 -5.44
C ASP A 232 -6.29 7.38 -5.47
N SER A 233 -6.81 8.55 -5.85
CA SER A 233 -6.04 9.81 -5.87
C SER A 233 -5.39 10.09 -4.52
N GLY A 234 -4.15 10.59 -4.55
CA GLY A 234 -3.31 10.77 -3.36
C GLY A 234 -2.51 9.52 -2.96
N SER A 235 -2.65 8.39 -3.65
CA SER A 235 -1.80 7.22 -3.41
C SER A 235 -0.38 7.46 -3.92
N VAL A 236 0.63 7.12 -3.11
CA VAL A 236 2.02 7.08 -3.54
C VAL A 236 2.28 5.90 -4.47
N ILE A 237 3.10 6.11 -5.49
CA ILE A 237 3.55 5.08 -6.43
C ILE A 237 5.06 4.89 -6.22
N VAL A 238 5.48 3.64 -6.02
CA VAL A 238 6.87 3.27 -5.74
C VAL A 238 7.35 2.16 -6.68
N ASP A 239 8.67 2.01 -6.82
CA ASP A 239 9.27 0.84 -7.49
C ASP A 239 9.42 -0.36 -6.55
N GLY A 240 10.09 -1.41 -7.01
CA GLY A 240 10.38 -2.60 -6.21
C GLY A 240 11.35 -2.39 -5.05
N LEU A 241 12.05 -1.25 -4.99
CA LEU A 241 12.95 -0.91 -3.88
C LEU A 241 12.28 0.03 -2.87
N GLY A 242 11.02 0.41 -3.09
CA GLY A 242 10.32 1.39 -2.25
C GLY A 242 10.67 2.84 -2.58
N ARG A 243 11.42 3.10 -3.65
CA ARG A 243 11.72 4.47 -4.09
C ARG A 243 10.47 5.13 -4.63
N ILE A 244 10.19 6.35 -4.17
CA ILE A 244 9.01 7.09 -4.59
C ILE A 244 9.17 7.56 -6.04
N GLY A 245 8.20 7.25 -6.89
CA GLY A 245 8.14 7.77 -8.25
C GLY A 245 7.21 8.97 -8.39
N GLY A 246 6.08 8.97 -7.70
CA GLY A 246 5.14 10.07 -7.80
C GLY A 246 3.87 9.88 -6.98
N LEU A 247 3.02 10.89 -7.04
CA LEU A 247 1.71 10.93 -6.40
C LEU A 247 0.61 10.78 -7.44
N LEU A 248 -0.28 9.81 -7.26
CA LEU A 248 -1.40 9.59 -8.18
C LEU A 248 -2.38 10.77 -8.12
N THR A 249 -2.59 11.42 -9.25
CA THR A 249 -3.53 12.55 -9.39
C THR A 249 -4.84 12.11 -10.02
N GLY A 250 -4.78 11.27 -11.06
CA GLY A 250 -5.97 10.81 -11.74
C GLY A 250 -5.74 9.65 -12.69
N GLY A 251 -6.68 9.48 -13.63
CA GLY A 251 -6.60 8.47 -14.66
C GLY A 251 -7.64 8.68 -15.74
N SER A 252 -7.43 8.03 -16.87
CA SER A 252 -8.30 8.08 -18.04
C SER A 252 -8.65 6.68 -18.51
N SER A 253 -9.89 6.54 -18.99
CA SER A 253 -10.40 5.35 -19.66
C SER A 253 -10.90 5.72 -21.05
N ALA A 254 -10.88 4.77 -21.98
CA ALA A 254 -11.38 4.99 -23.34
C ALA A 254 -12.90 5.26 -23.35
N LYS A 255 -13.64 4.73 -22.37
CA LYS A 255 -15.06 5.02 -22.15
C LYS A 255 -15.37 5.26 -20.66
N PRO A 256 -16.35 6.13 -20.33
CA PRO A 256 -16.70 6.45 -18.94
C PRO A 256 -17.11 5.24 -18.07
N SER A 257 -17.56 4.14 -18.68
CA SER A 257 -17.97 2.90 -18.00
C SER A 257 -16.89 1.83 -17.95
N GLU A 258 -15.70 2.09 -18.50
CA GLU A 258 -14.59 1.15 -18.54
C GLU A 258 -13.59 1.43 -17.41
N ASP A 259 -12.90 0.37 -17.01
CA ASP A 259 -11.78 0.44 -16.09
C ASP A 259 -10.69 1.39 -16.62
N ILE A 260 -10.04 2.15 -15.72
CA ILE A 260 -9.00 3.12 -16.08
C ILE A 260 -7.88 2.41 -16.86
N ASN A 261 -7.66 2.86 -18.10
CA ASN A 261 -6.63 2.28 -18.98
C ASN A 261 -5.26 2.90 -18.72
N ILE A 262 -5.22 4.16 -18.28
CA ILE A 262 -3.98 4.90 -18.01
C ILE A 262 -4.16 5.66 -16.70
N THR A 263 -3.25 5.44 -15.76
CA THR A 263 -3.17 6.23 -14.52
C THR A 263 -2.14 7.35 -14.72
N TYR A 264 -2.42 8.52 -14.14
CA TYR A 264 -1.55 9.69 -14.19
C TYR A 264 -1.06 10.02 -12.78
N ALA A 265 0.23 10.33 -12.70
CA ALA A 265 0.88 10.73 -11.46
C ALA A 265 1.82 11.91 -11.70
N THR A 266 1.87 12.79 -10.71
CA THR A 266 2.85 13.87 -10.66
C THR A 266 4.18 13.31 -10.14
N PRO A 267 5.30 13.48 -10.87
CA PRO A 267 6.61 13.02 -10.42
C PRO A 267 7.03 13.61 -9.09
N ILE A 268 7.68 12.80 -8.26
CA ILE A 268 8.15 13.23 -6.95
C ILE A 268 9.19 14.35 -7.03
N SER A 269 10.03 14.35 -8.07
CA SER A 269 11.04 15.40 -8.31
C SER A 269 10.39 16.78 -8.46
N PHE A 270 9.29 16.86 -9.21
CA PHE A 270 8.49 18.07 -9.35
C PHE A 270 7.87 18.46 -8.01
N LEU A 271 7.23 17.53 -7.30
CA LEU A 271 6.61 17.82 -6.00
C LEU A 271 7.62 18.35 -4.98
N LEU A 272 8.79 17.72 -4.85
CA LEU A 272 9.85 18.16 -3.94
C LEU A 272 10.38 19.54 -4.30
N LYS A 273 10.56 19.83 -5.60
CA LYS A 273 10.93 21.17 -6.08
C LYS A 273 9.86 22.21 -5.67
N ARG A 274 8.59 21.93 -5.93
CA ARG A 274 7.47 22.82 -5.59
C ARG A 274 7.34 23.05 -4.09
N MET A 275 7.54 22.01 -3.30
CA MET A 275 7.60 22.07 -1.85
C MET A 275 8.70 23.04 -1.36
N GLN A 276 9.91 22.94 -1.94
CA GLN A 276 11.01 23.85 -1.62
C GLN A 276 10.72 25.31 -2.02
N GLU A 277 10.14 25.52 -3.21
CA GLU A 277 9.75 26.85 -3.70
C GLU A 277 8.66 27.50 -2.83
N ASN A 278 7.83 26.68 -2.17
CA ASN A 278 6.85 27.13 -1.18
C ASN A 278 7.44 27.25 0.24
N GLY A 279 8.77 27.20 0.40
CA GLY A 279 9.48 27.52 1.64
C GLY A 279 9.79 26.33 2.54
N LEU A 280 9.51 25.09 2.13
CA LEU A 280 9.89 23.90 2.89
C LEU A 280 11.38 23.62 2.76
N ARG A 281 12.04 23.40 3.90
CA ARG A 281 13.46 23.04 3.97
C ARG A 281 13.59 21.62 4.52
N GLU A 282 14.71 20.97 4.25
CA GLU A 282 15.05 19.66 4.84
C GLU A 282 13.98 18.58 4.61
N LEU A 283 13.46 18.53 3.38
CA LEU A 283 12.49 17.51 2.98
C LEU A 283 13.05 16.11 3.19
N ASN A 284 12.55 15.42 4.21
CA ASN A 284 12.87 14.02 4.45
C ASN A 284 11.76 13.13 3.91
N VAL A 285 12.02 12.48 2.78
CA VAL A 285 11.11 11.49 2.19
C VAL A 285 11.11 10.14 2.94
N ASN A 286 12.08 9.95 3.84
CA ASN A 286 12.27 8.75 4.66
C ASN A 286 12.23 9.11 6.14
N PRO A 287 11.10 9.60 6.68
CA PRO A 287 11.01 9.89 8.10
C PRO A 287 11.13 8.57 8.87
N VAL A 288 12.26 8.36 9.53
CA VAL A 288 12.45 7.34 10.57
C VAL A 288 12.39 8.03 11.93
N SER A 289 12.23 7.26 13.00
CA SER A 289 12.35 7.74 14.39
C SER A 289 13.52 8.73 14.55
N PHE A 290 13.30 9.78 15.35
CA PHE A 290 14.24 10.88 15.59
C PHE A 290 15.61 10.47 16.17
N ASP A 291 15.81 9.19 16.51
CA ASP A 291 17.06 8.70 17.09
C ASP A 291 18.21 8.49 16.07
N ASP A 292 17.95 8.54 14.76
CA ASP A 292 18.95 8.25 13.72
C ASP A 292 19.42 9.46 12.88
N GLN A 293 19.04 10.70 13.23
CA GLN A 293 19.66 11.87 12.60
C GLN A 293 20.90 12.34 13.36
N PRO A 294 22.09 12.45 12.72
CA PRO A 294 23.23 13.06 13.37
C PRO A 294 22.90 14.54 13.63
N LEU A 295 23.03 14.95 14.89
CA LEU A 295 22.98 16.35 15.31
C LEU A 295 24.07 17.14 14.57
N VAL A 296 23.75 17.82 13.46
CA VAL A 296 24.52 18.98 12.94
C VAL A 296 23.59 19.95 12.23
#